data_AF-A0A4R5PU21-F1
#
_entry.id   AF-A0A4R5PU21-F1
#
_cell.length_a   1.000
_cell.length_b   1.000
_cell.length_c   1.000
_cell.angle_alpha   90.00
_cell.angle_beta   90.00
_cell.angle_gamma   90.00
#
_symmetry.space_group_name_H-M   'P 1'
#
loop_
_entity.id
_entity.type
_entity.pdbx_description
1 polymer ?
#
loop_
_entity_poly.entity_id
_entity_poly.type
_entity_poly.pdbx_seq_one_letter_code
_entity_poly.pdbx_strand_id
1 'polypeptide(L)'
;GGFGFALGWNYWYNWAITVAFELVAVQFIMKFWFPDLPGFYWSALFLAVVFGINALTVKGFGESEFFFSLVKVLAIIVFIIIGIFMIGKIMMT
;
A
#
# COMPACT_ATOMS: atom_id res chain seq x y z
N GLY A 1 12.75 -2.63 31.00
CA GLY A 1 13.90 -2.11 30.24
C GLY A 1 14.07 -2.80 28.90
N GLY A 2 14.56 -4.04 28.88
CA GLY A 2 14.96 -4.72 27.63
C GLY A 2 13.83 -5.24 26.72
N PHE A 3 12.70 -5.71 27.28
CA PHE A 3 11.58 -6.21 26.48
C PHE A 3 10.96 -5.15 25.56
N GLY A 4 10.81 -3.91 26.04
CA GLY A 4 10.28 -2.80 25.22
C GLY A 4 11.20 -2.43 24.06
N PHE A 5 12.52 -2.47 24.28
CA PHE A 5 13.51 -2.26 23.21
C PHE A 5 13.48 -3.38 22.17
N ALA A 6 13.43 -4.64 22.61
CA ALA A 6 13.34 -5.80 21.71
C ALA A 6 12.04 -5.80 20.88
N LEU A 7 10.91 -5.40 21.47
CA LEU A 7 9.65 -5.24 20.75
C LEU A 7 9.72 -4.12 19.70
N GLY A 8 10.32 -2.98 20.04
CA GLY A 8 10.52 -1.87 19.10
C GLY A 8 11.34 -2.27 17.87
N TRP A 9 12.44 -3.01 18.08
CA TRP A 9 13.26 -3.53 16.97
C TRP A 9 12.51 -4.56 16.13
N ASN A 10 11.78 -5.49 16.74
CA ASN A 10 10.96 -6.45 15.99
C ASN A 10 9.90 -5.76 15.14
N TYR A 11 9.27 -4.71 15.67
CA TYR A 11 8.29 -3.93 14.92
C TYR A 11 8.91 -3.23 13.72
N TRP A 12 10.06 -2.57 13.91
CA TRP A 12 10.78 -1.93 12.81
C TRP A 12 11.20 -2.93 11.72
N TYR A 13 11.72 -4.10 12.11
CA TYR A 13 12.06 -5.16 11.16
C TYR A 13 10.84 -5.65 10.37
N ASN A 14 9.70 -5.83 11.04
CA ASN A 14 8.47 -6.28 10.38
C ASN A 14 8.02 -5.28 9.31
N TRP A 15 8.09 -3.98 9.61
CA TRP A 15 7.83 -2.92 8.64
C TRP A 15 8.83 -2.90 7.49
N ALA A 16 10.13 -3.04 7.77
CA ALA A 16 11.16 -3.08 6.72
C ALA A 16 10.93 -4.25 5.73
N ILE A 17 10.56 -5.42 6.24
CA ILE A 17 10.24 -6.60 5.42
C ILE A 17 8.97 -6.36 4.59
N THR A 18 7.95 -5.77 5.19
CA THR A 18 6.68 -5.46 4.52
C THR A 18 6.90 -4.54 3.33
N VAL A 19 7.65 -3.46 3.50
CA VAL A 19 7.98 -2.52 2.41
C VAL A 19 8.74 -3.23 1.29
N ALA A 20 9.72 -4.08 1.62
CA ALA A 20 10.46 -4.84 0.62
C ALA A 20 9.53 -5.78 -0.19
N PHE A 21 8.57 -6.43 0.49
CA PHE A 21 7.59 -7.29 -0.16
C PHE A 21 6.67 -6.51 -1.11
N GLU A 22 6.16 -5.35 -0.69
CA GLU A 22 5.29 -4.51 -1.52
C GLU A 22 5.99 -4.02 -2.79
N LEU A 23 7.27 -3.64 -2.71
CA LEU A 23 8.05 -3.20 -3.88
C LEU A 23 8.25 -4.32 -4.92
N VAL A 24 8.38 -5.56 -4.46
CA VAL A 24 8.47 -6.73 -5.33
C VAL A 24 7.11 -7.03 -5.98
N ALA A 25 6.02 -6.92 -5.22
CA ALA A 25 4.66 -7.08 -5.75
C ALA A 25 4.35 -6.04 -6.85
N VAL A 26 4.71 -4.78 -6.64
CA VAL A 26 4.58 -3.71 -7.64
C VAL A 26 5.36 -4.05 -8.92
N GLN A 27 6.59 -4.55 -8.79
CA GLN A 27 7.37 -4.98 -9.95
C GLN A 27 6.63 -6.06 -10.77
N PHE A 28 6.00 -7.04 -10.12
CA PHE A 28 5.22 -8.06 -10.82
C PHE A 28 4.00 -7.50 -11.52
N ILE A 29 3.26 -6.59 -10.86
CA ILE A 29 2.09 -5.94 -11.45
C ILE A 29 2.50 -5.07 -12.64
N MET A 30 3.55 -4.26 -12.52
CA MET A 30 3.98 -3.36 -13.58
C MET A 30 4.58 -4.12 -14.77
N LYS A 31 5.17 -5.30 -14.55
CA LYS A 31 5.62 -6.17 -15.64
C LYS A 31 4.46 -6.67 -16.51
N PHE A 32 3.25 -6.80 -15.97
CA PHE A 32 2.06 -7.15 -16.76
C PHE A 32 1.66 -6.04 -17.74
N TRP A 33 1.76 -4.77 -17.32
CA TRP A 33 1.38 -3.61 -18.14
C TRP A 33 2.51 -3.10 -19.04
N PHE A 34 3.76 -3.16 -18.54
CA PHE A 34 4.96 -2.62 -19.18
C PHE A 34 6.07 -3.68 -19.18
N PRO A 35 6.00 -4.67 -20.09
CA PRO A 35 6.94 -5.78 -20.12
C PRO A 35 8.36 -5.39 -20.54
N ASP A 36 8.50 -4.31 -21.31
CA ASP A 36 9.79 -3.86 -21.87
C ASP A 36 10.67 -3.12 -20.84
N LEU A 37 10.07 -2.65 -19.73
CA LEU A 37 10.76 -1.88 -18.69
C LEU A 37 11.25 -2.80 -17.57
N PRO A 38 12.55 -2.76 -17.21
CA PRO A 38 13.08 -3.56 -16.10
C PRO A 38 12.38 -3.23 -14.77
N GLY A 39 11.96 -4.27 -14.05
CA GLY A 39 11.18 -4.16 -12.82
C GLY A 39 11.81 -3.29 -11.72
N PHE A 40 13.15 -3.23 -11.68
CA PHE A 40 13.88 -2.39 -10.73
C PHE A 40 13.53 -0.91 -10.83
N TYR A 41 13.27 -0.39 -12.03
CA TYR A 41 12.88 1.02 -12.21
C TYR A 41 11.52 1.32 -11.56
N TRP A 42 10.59 0.38 -11.63
CA TRP A 42 9.29 0.51 -10.97
C TRP A 42 9.43 0.46 -9.45
N SER A 43 10.22 -0.48 -8.90
CA SER A 43 10.48 -0.54 -7.46
C SER A 43 11.18 0.73 -6.96
N ALA A 44 12.18 1.26 -7.69
CA ALA A 44 12.87 2.48 -7.33
C ALA A 44 11.96 3.72 -7.39
N LEU A 45 11.11 3.82 -8.42
CA LEU A 45 10.15 4.91 -8.56
C LEU A 45 9.14 4.92 -7.42
N PHE A 46 8.52 3.78 -7.11
CA PHE A 46 7.54 3.68 -6.03
C PHE A 46 8.19 3.92 -4.66
N LEU A 47 9.40 3.42 -4.43
CA LEU A 47 10.15 3.71 -3.20
C LEU A 47 10.45 5.21 -3.08
N ALA A 48 10.88 5.87 -4.16
CA ALA A 48 11.16 7.31 -4.16
C ALA A 48 9.90 8.15 -3.89
N VAL A 49 8.75 7.75 -4.45
CA VAL A 49 7.45 8.41 -4.18
C VAL A 49 7.05 8.23 -2.73
N VAL A 50 7.09 7.00 -2.20
CA VAL A 50 6.73 6.72 -0.81
C VAL A 50 7.67 7.45 0.15
N PHE A 51 8.97 7.40 -0.12
CA PHE A 51 9.97 8.12 0.67
C PHE A 51 9.76 9.64 0.60
N GLY A 52 9.47 10.18 -0.57
CA GLY A 52 9.16 11.60 -0.77
C GLY A 52 7.93 12.05 0.03
N ILE A 53 6.84 11.27 0.00
CA ILE A 53 5.64 11.54 0.79
C ILE A 53 5.97 11.50 2.30
N ASN A 54 6.73 10.50 2.76
CA ASN A 54 7.15 10.37 4.15
C ASN A 54 8.11 11.49 4.60
N ALA A 55 8.98 11.98 3.71
CA ALA A 55 9.94 13.04 4.01
C ALA A 55 9.31 14.45 4.02
N LEU A 56 8.30 14.69 3.17
CA LEU A 56 7.64 15.99 3.04
C LEU A 56 6.60 16.25 4.14
N THR A 57 6.22 15.23 4.91
CA THR A 57 5.05 15.33 5.79
C THR A 57 5.32 15.97 7.16
N VAL A 58 6.51 16.49 7.48
CA VAL A 58 6.76 17.14 8.80
C VAL A 58 5.93 18.43 9.01
N LYS A 59 5.30 18.98 7.97
CA LYS A 59 4.38 20.14 8.07
C LYS A 59 2.94 19.91 7.61
N GLY A 60 2.61 18.77 6.98
CA GLY A 60 1.28 18.48 6.43
C GLY A 60 0.75 17.05 6.70
N PHE A 61 1.42 16.29 7.60
CA PHE A 61 1.14 14.87 7.91
C PHE A 61 -0.36 14.62 8.20
N GLY A 62 -0.97 15.46 9.03
CA GLY A 62 -2.35 15.25 9.49
C GLY A 62 -3.42 15.37 8.40
N GLU A 63 -3.22 16.24 7.40
CA GLU A 63 -4.19 16.41 6.32
C GLU A 63 -4.01 15.32 5.26
N SER A 64 -2.78 15.00 4.83
CA SER A 64 -2.56 13.94 3.84
C SER A 64 -2.91 12.54 4.34
N GLU A 65 -2.66 12.20 5.61
CA GLU A 65 -3.11 10.91 6.18
C GLU A 65 -4.63 10.77 6.16
N PHE A 66 -5.36 11.85 6.43
CA PHE A 66 -6.82 11.85 6.37
C PHE A 66 -7.32 11.52 4.96
N PHE A 67 -6.76 12.16 3.93
CA PHE A 67 -7.14 11.90 2.53
C PHE A 67 -6.78 10.46 2.08
N PHE A 68 -5.60 9.95 2.43
CA PHE A 68 -5.22 8.57 2.07
C PHE A 68 -6.04 7.51 2.82
N SER A 69 -6.41 7.75 4.08
CA SER A 69 -7.28 6.86 4.83
C SER A 69 -8.71 6.90 4.28
N LEU A 70 -9.20 8.06 3.84
CA LEU A 70 -10.51 8.20 3.19
C LEU A 70 -10.60 7.35 1.90
N VAL A 71 -9.55 7.38 1.07
CA VAL A 71 -9.48 6.55 -0.16
C VAL A 71 -9.60 5.07 0.17
N LYS A 72 -8.94 4.59 1.24
CA LYS A 72 -9.05 3.19 1.70
C LYS A 72 -10.47 2.84 2.12
N VAL A 73 -11.13 3.71 2.88
CA VAL A 73 -12.53 3.48 3.32
C VAL A 73 -13.48 3.45 2.13
N LEU A 74 -13.34 4.37 1.18
CA LEU A 74 -14.14 4.38 -0.05
C LEU A 74 -13.93 3.13 -0.89
N ALA A 75 -12.70 2.63 -0.99
CA ALA A 75 -12.41 1.38 -1.71
C ALA A 75 -13.11 0.17 -1.08
N ILE A 76 -13.14 0.07 0.26
CA ILE A 76 -13.88 -0.98 0.98
C ILE A 76 -15.38 -0.88 0.70
N ILE A 77 -15.95 0.34 0.73
CA ILE A 77 -17.38 0.56 0.47
C ILE A 77 -17.74 0.13 -0.96
N VAL A 78 -16.96 0.55 -1.96
CA VAL A 78 -17.17 0.17 -3.36
C VAL A 78 -17.08 -1.35 -3.54
N PHE A 79 -16.09 -1.99 -2.91
CA PHE A 79 -15.93 -3.44 -2.96
C PHE A 79 -17.14 -4.18 -2.38
N ILE A 80 -17.66 -3.73 -1.24
CA ILE A 80 -18.86 -4.31 -0.62
C ILE A 80 -20.08 -4.15 -1.52
N ILE A 81 -20.29 -2.96 -2.10
CA ILE A 81 -21.42 -2.68 -3.01
C ILE A 81 -21.36 -3.60 -4.23
N ILE A 82 -20.20 -3.70 -4.88
CA ILE A 82 -20.01 -4.58 -6.05
C ILE A 82 -20.25 -6.05 -5.65
N GLY A 83 -19.74 -6.47 -4.49
CA GLY A 83 -19.94 -7.82 -3.98
C GLY A 83 -21.42 -8.16 -3.78
N ILE A 84 -22.18 -7.27 -3.13
CA ILE A 84 -23.63 -7.45 -2.93
C ILE A 84 -24.37 -7.45 -4.27
N PHE A 85 -24.00 -6.54 -5.18
CA PHE A 85 -24.61 -6.48 -6.51
C PHE A 85 -24.35 -7.76 -7.31
N MET A 86 -23.14 -8.32 -7.26
CA MET A 86 -22.83 -9.60 -7.88
C MET A 86 -23.63 -10.75 -7.28
N ILE A 87 -23.74 -10.83 -5.96
CA ILE A 87 -24.53 -11.86 -5.28
C ILE A 87 -26.01 -11.76 -5.68
N GLY A 88 -26.57 -10.54 -5.67
CA GLY A 88 -27.94 -10.29 -6.10
C GLY A 88 -28.17 -10.66 -7.56
N LYS A 89 -27.25 -10.29 -8.46
CA LYS A 89 -27.31 -10.69 -9.87
C LYS A 89 -27.29 -12.21 -10.03
N ILE A 90 -26.36 -12.90 -9.37
CA ILE A 90 -26.24 -14.37 -9.43
C ILE A 90 -27.50 -15.06 -8.89
N MET A 91 -28.14 -14.52 -7.85
CA MET A 91 -29.37 -15.08 -7.30
C MET A 91 -30.61 -14.86 -8.20
N MET A 92 -30.60 -13.81 -9.03
CA MET A 92 -31.68 -13.49 -9.98
C MET A 92 -31.51 -14.13 -11.37
N THR A 93 -30.38 -14.79 -11.63
CA THR A 93 -30.11 -15.51 -12.89
C THR A 93 -30.35 -17.00 -12.68
#